data_AF-A0A925FAY4-F1
#
_entry.id   AF-A0A925FAY4-F1
#
_cell.length_a   1.000
_cell.length_b   1.000
_cell.length_c   1.000
_cell.angle_alpha   90.00
_cell.angle_beta   90.00
_cell.angle_gamma   90.00
#
_symmetry.space_group_name_H-M   'P 1'
#
loop_
_entity.id
_entity.type
_entity.pdbx_description
1 polymer ?
#
loop_
_entity_poly.entity_id
_entity_poly.type
_entity_poly.pdbx_seq_one_letter_code
_entity_poly.pdbx_strand_id
1 'polypeptide(L)'
;MNLKALVAEMEAVVVSATRSERRVEDVPLRVEVIDEEEIAEKVAMTPGDIAMMLNETAGLRVQSTSPSLGGANVRIQGLLGRYSLLLTDGLPL
;
A
#
# COMPACT_ATOMS: atom_id res chain seq x y z
N MET A 1 -13.67 0.70 35.02
CA MET A 1 -12.36 1.12 34.49
C MET A 1 -12.58 1.60 33.08
N ASN A 2 -12.47 2.92 32.84
CA ASN A 2 -12.67 3.52 31.51
C ASN A 2 -11.46 3.20 30.62
N LEU A 3 -11.66 2.38 29.58
CA LEU A 3 -10.68 2.25 28.51
C LEU A 3 -10.67 3.56 27.71
N LYS A 4 -9.64 4.39 27.92
CA LYS A 4 -9.28 5.44 26.98
C LYS A 4 -8.74 4.74 25.73
N ALA A 5 -9.36 4.99 24.59
CA ALA A 5 -8.78 4.62 23.30
C ALA A 5 -7.40 5.27 23.21
N LEU A 6 -6.36 4.44 23.08
CA LEU A 6 -5.04 4.87 22.64
C LEU A 6 -5.19 5.24 21.17
N VAL A 7 -5.48 6.51 20.91
CA VAL A 7 -5.29 7.08 19.58
C VAL A 7 -3.77 7.17 19.41
N ALA A 8 -3.19 6.18 18.74
CA ALA A 8 -1.85 6.34 18.19
C ALA A 8 -1.93 7.48 17.18
N GLU A 9 -1.34 8.63 17.50
CA GLU A 9 -1.21 9.74 16.55
C GLU A 9 -0.24 9.29 15.45
N MET A 10 -0.77 8.68 14.38
CA MET A 10 0.00 8.48 13.15
C MET A 10 0.47 9.83 12.63
N GLU A 11 1.76 9.92 12.32
CA GLU A 11 2.36 11.07 11.66
C GLU A 11 1.64 11.35 10.33
N ALA A 12 1.59 12.60 9.89
CA ALA A 12 0.77 12.99 8.74
C ALA A 12 1.22 12.24 7.47
N VAL A 13 0.36 11.37 6.94
CA VAL A 13 0.62 10.61 5.72
C VAL A 13 0.51 11.53 4.51
N VAL A 14 1.63 11.74 3.81
CA VAL A 14 1.69 12.62 2.64
C VAL A 14 1.45 11.81 1.36
N VAL A 15 0.35 12.09 0.65
CA VAL A 15 0.03 11.42 -0.62
C VAL A 15 0.80 12.07 -1.78
N SER A 16 2.01 11.56 -2.06
CA SER A 16 2.86 12.06 -3.16
C SER A 16 2.31 11.75 -4.56
N ALA A 17 1.44 10.75 -4.69
CA ALA A 17 0.89 10.28 -5.97
C ALA A 17 0.08 11.35 -6.74
N THR A 18 -0.43 12.39 -6.06
CA THR A 18 -1.16 13.51 -6.70
C THR A 18 -0.27 14.69 -7.10
N ARG A 19 1.06 14.58 -6.92
CA ARG A 19 2.04 15.67 -7.13
C ARG A 19 1.74 16.94 -6.30
N SER A 20 0.93 16.80 -5.25
CA SER A 20 0.61 17.85 -4.28
C SER A 20 0.51 17.19 -2.92
N GLU A 21 1.31 17.66 -1.97
CA GLU A 21 1.25 17.19 -0.59
C GLU A 21 -0.10 17.59 0.01
N ARG A 22 -0.94 16.60 0.31
CA ARG A 22 -2.23 16.78 1.01
C ARG A 22 -2.37 15.66 2.02
N ARG A 23 -3.04 15.96 3.14
CA ARG A 23 -3.41 14.94 4.13
C ARG A 23 -4.42 13.99 3.49
N VAL A 24 -4.42 12.74 3.95
CA VAL A 24 -5.28 11.68 3.39
C VAL A 24 -6.76 12.07 3.42
N GLU A 25 -7.22 12.72 4.49
CA GLU A 25 -8.60 13.18 4.65
C GLU A 25 -9.03 14.28 3.65
N ASP A 26 -8.08 14.98 3.04
CA ASP A 26 -8.33 16.12 2.15
C ASP A 26 -8.30 15.73 0.65
N VAL A 27 -8.03 14.46 0.33
CA VAL A 27 -7.95 13.98 -1.05
C VAL A 27 -9.29 13.34 -1.45
N PRO A 28 -9.94 13.78 -2.55
CA PRO A 28 -11.19 13.19 -3.04
C PRO A 28 -10.94 11.87 -3.79
N LEU A 29 -9.92 11.10 -3.36
CA LEU A 29 -9.52 9.81 -3.92
C LEU A 29 -9.47 8.82 -2.77
N ARG A 30 -9.79 7.55 -3.05
CA ARG A 30 -9.56 6.49 -2.08
C ARG A 30 -8.06 6.36 -1.84
N VAL A 31 -7.64 6.55 -0.61
CA VAL A 31 -6.28 6.32 -0.14
C VAL A 31 -6.34 5.28 0.95
N GLU A 32 -5.42 4.33 0.88
CA GLU A 32 -5.23 3.29 1.89
C GLU A 32 -3.80 3.40 2.38
N VAL A 33 -3.63 3.45 3.69
CA VAL A 33 -2.32 3.55 4.33
C VAL A 33 -2.11 2.26 5.10
N ILE A 34 -0.96 1.64 4.88
CA ILE A 34 -0.51 0.46 5.60
C ILE A 34 0.54 0.95 6.59
N ASP A 35 0.31 0.70 7.87
CA ASP A 35 1.22 1.13 8.93
C ASP A 35 2.39 0.16 9.12
N GLU A 36 3.36 0.55 9.95
CA GLU A 36 4.56 -0.24 10.21
C GLU A 36 4.26 -1.56 10.94
N GLU A 37 3.24 -1.59 11.80
CA GLU A 37 2.87 -2.79 12.57
C GLU A 37 2.30 -3.87 11.64
N GLU A 38 1.38 -3.48 10.74
CA GLU A 38 0.84 -4.36 9.72
C GLU A 38 1.95 -4.86 8.78
N ILE A 39 2.84 -3.97 8.32
CA ILE A 39 4.00 -4.37 7.49
C ILE A 39 4.87 -5.38 8.23
N ALA A 40 5.20 -5.13 9.50
CA ALA A 40 6.04 -6.01 10.30
C ALA A 40 5.40 -7.40 10.49
N GLU A 41 4.10 -7.46 10.74
CA GLU A 41 3.36 -8.73 10.83
C GLU A 41 3.44 -9.51 9.51
N LYS A 42 3.17 -8.85 8.38
CA LYS A 42 3.21 -9.51 7.05
C LYS A 42 4.61 -9.96 6.68
N VAL A 43 5.64 -9.17 6.97
CA VAL A 43 7.04 -9.53 6.73
C VAL A 43 7.47 -10.70 7.62
N ALA A 44 6.96 -10.80 8.85
CA ALA A 44 7.22 -11.95 9.72
C ALA A 44 6.58 -13.24 9.19
N MET A 45 5.41 -13.14 8.52
CA MET A 45 4.74 -14.29 7.90
C MET A 45 5.39 -14.69 6.56
N THR A 46 5.68 -13.74 5.68
CA THR A 46 6.30 -13.97 4.36
C THR A 46 7.42 -12.96 4.12
N PRO A 47 8.66 -13.26 4.53
CA PRO A 47 9.78 -12.33 4.39
C PRO A 47 10.10 -12.02 2.91
N GLY A 48 10.23 -10.73 2.59
CA GLY A 48 10.68 -10.26 1.28
C GLY A 48 9.62 -10.32 0.16
N ASP A 49 8.37 -10.65 0.47
CA ASP A 49 7.27 -10.65 -0.51
C ASP A 49 6.10 -9.79 -0.03
N ILE A 50 5.80 -8.74 -0.79
CA ILE A 50 4.69 -7.82 -0.53
C ILE A 50 3.36 -8.27 -1.16
N ALA A 51 3.36 -9.35 -1.95
CA ALA A 51 2.19 -9.80 -2.69
C ALA A 51 1.04 -10.20 -1.76
N MET A 52 1.33 -10.79 -0.60
CA MET A 52 0.30 -11.15 0.39
C MET A 52 -0.43 -9.90 0.89
N MET A 53 0.32 -8.91 1.37
CA MET A 53 -0.19 -7.62 1.84
C MET A 53 -1.04 -6.93 0.75
N LEU A 54 -0.51 -6.83 -0.48
CA LEU A 54 -1.23 -6.20 -1.59
C LEU A 54 -2.48 -6.97 -2.04
N ASN A 55 -2.57 -8.29 -1.81
CA ASN A 55 -3.77 -9.07 -2.12
C ASN A 55 -4.88 -8.91 -1.07
N GLU A 56 -4.53 -8.48 0.15
CA GLU A 56 -5.51 -8.19 1.21
C GLU A 56 -6.17 -6.81 1.03
N THR A 57 -5.49 -5.89 0.35
CA THR A 57 -6.03 -4.57 -0.01
C THR A 57 -7.20 -4.68 -1.01
N ALA A 58 -8.34 -4.12 -0.64
CA ALA A 58 -9.55 -4.19 -1.45
C ALA A 58 -9.41 -3.45 -2.80
N GLY A 59 -9.71 -4.16 -3.89
CA GLY A 59 -9.63 -3.61 -5.25
C GLY A 59 -8.25 -3.71 -5.90
N LEU A 60 -7.29 -4.32 -5.22
CA LEU A 60 -6.02 -4.73 -5.81
C LEU A 60 -6.06 -6.21 -6.23
N ARG A 61 -5.25 -6.54 -7.23
CA ARG A 61 -4.90 -7.92 -7.58
C ARG A 61 -3.44 -7.99 -7.97
N VAL A 62 -2.72 -8.95 -7.39
CA VAL A 62 -1.34 -9.27 -7.75
C VAL A 62 -1.34 -10.54 -8.61
N GLN A 63 -0.70 -10.49 -9.77
CA GLN A 63 -0.52 -11.63 -10.66
C GLN A 63 0.97 -11.90 -10.85
N SER A 64 1.48 -13.03 -10.34
CA SER A 64 2.86 -13.44 -10.58
C SER A 64 3.08 -13.69 -12.07
N THR A 65 4.07 -13.00 -12.65
CA THR A 65 4.48 -13.18 -14.05
C THR A 65 5.75 -14.03 -14.16
N SER A 66 6.59 -14.02 -13.12
CA SER A 66 7.78 -14.88 -13.03
C SER A 66 8.08 -15.22 -11.57
N PRO A 67 7.57 -16.35 -11.05
CA PRO A 67 7.75 -16.72 -9.64
C PRO A 67 9.22 -16.87 -9.23
N SER A 68 10.06 -17.39 -10.12
CA SER A 68 11.48 -17.63 -9.86
C SER A 68 12.33 -16.35 -9.86
N LEU A 69 11.83 -15.26 -10.45
CA LEU A 69 12.52 -13.97 -10.54
C LEU A 69 11.83 -12.87 -9.71
N GLY A 70 10.79 -13.21 -8.94
CA GLY A 70 10.00 -12.24 -8.17
C GLY A 70 9.19 -11.27 -9.04
N GLY A 71 8.96 -11.60 -10.32
CA GLY A 71 8.19 -10.74 -11.23
C GLY A 71 6.70 -10.84 -10.96
N ALA A 72 6.04 -9.70 -10.74
CA ALA A 72 4.59 -9.62 -10.54
C ALA A 72 3.98 -8.39 -11.24
N ASN A 73 2.71 -8.49 -11.61
CA ASN A 73 1.89 -7.40 -12.11
C ASN A 73 0.81 -7.03 -11.09
N VAL A 74 0.68 -5.74 -10.77
CA VAL A 74 -0.36 -5.22 -9.89
C VAL A 74 -1.46 -4.58 -10.74
N ARG A 75 -2.72 -4.89 -10.42
CA ARG A 75 -3.90 -4.37 -11.09
C ARG A 75 -4.78 -3.66 -10.07
N ILE A 76 -5.18 -2.44 -10.40
CA ILE A 76 -5.99 -1.58 -9.54
C ILE A 76 -7.38 -1.44 -10.18
N GLN A 77 -8.43 -1.82 -9.45
CA GLN A 77 -9.83 -1.69 -9.87
C GLN A 77 -10.11 -2.30 -11.26
N GLY A 78 -9.46 -3.43 -11.58
CA GLY A 78 -9.62 -4.14 -12.85
C GLY A 78 -8.78 -3.62 -14.03
N LEU A 79 -8.11 -2.47 -13.88
CA LEU A 79 -7.20 -1.94 -14.90
C LEU A 79 -5.98 -2.85 -15.08
N LEU A 80 -5.40 -2.83 -16.27
CA LEU A 80 -4.17 -3.58 -16.56
C LEU A 80 -2.97 -2.90 -15.89
N GLY A 81 -1.96 -3.67 -15.46
CA GLY A 81 -0.87 -3.11 -14.66
C GLY A 81 -0.01 -2.04 -15.37
N ARG A 82 -0.06 -1.94 -16.70
CA ARG A 82 0.53 -0.79 -17.43
C ARG A 82 -0.06 0.58 -17.05
N TYR A 83 -1.22 0.58 -16.41
CA TYR A 83 -1.91 1.77 -15.89
C TYR A 83 -1.72 1.94 -14.38
N SER A 84 -0.92 1.08 -13.75
CA SER A 84 -0.57 1.19 -12.33
C SER A 84 0.81 1.83 -12.21
N LEU A 85 0.91 2.90 -11.43
CA LEU A 85 2.17 3.58 -11.13
C LEU A 85 2.68 3.07 -9.79
N LEU A 86 3.90 2.53 -9.79
CA LEU A 86 4.62 2.19 -8.56
C LEU A 86 5.66 3.28 -8.32
N LEU A 87 5.73 3.77 -7.09
CA LEU A 87 6.68 4.76 -6.65
C LEU A 87 7.49 4.20 -5.48
N THR A 88 8.78 4.51 -5.45
CA THR A 88 9.65 4.35 -4.28
C THR A 88 10.19 5.73 -3.93
N ASP A 89 9.96 6.17 -2.69
CA ASP A 89 10.33 7.52 -2.23
C ASP A 89 9.83 8.64 -3.15
N GLY A 90 8.64 8.44 -3.75
CA GLY A 90 8.02 9.40 -4.67
C GLY A 90 8.55 9.36 -6.12
N LEU A 91 9.52 8.50 -6.43
CA LEU A 91 10.07 8.32 -7.77
C LEU A 91 9.52 7.06 -8.45
N PRO A 92 9.17 7.11 -9.75
CA PRO A 92 8.73 5.93 -10.50
C PRO A 92 9.78 4.82 -10.52
N LEU A 93 9.32 3.58 -10.33
CA LEU A 93 10.09 2.35 -10.52
C LEU A 93 10.15 1.91 -12.00
#